data_AF-A0A7Z9LHS7-F1
#
_entry.id   AF-A0A7Z9LHS7-F1
#
_cell.length_a   1.000
_cell.length_b   1.000
_cell.length_c   1.000
_cell.angle_alpha   90.00
_cell.angle_beta   90.00
_cell.angle_gamma   90.00
#
_symmetry.space_group_name_H-M   'P 1'
#
loop_
_entity.id
_entity.type
_entity.pdbx_description
1 polymer ?
#
loop_
_entity_poly.entity_id
_entity_poly.type
_entity_poly.pdbx_seq_one_letter_code
_entity_poly.pdbx_strand_id
1 'polypeptide(L)'
;MIAGCLLLSFVMGSIHAFSLLLEPIETKFYVSRTFSSFTYSLSLISITAAVYFGSYIYKRFSPTRIVLIVMTLSTLGTLISAFSDSIYFVWIGYGLFFGFANGLGYGYTLQYSAIALPESKALMMGLVTASYGLGATIAPIFYRNTNTIGGFENTMISLTILFFIITFIVLFLFRFSNLQFDLEKGLPFQVKNYIPISKYLLWVIYGCSISAGLMCFGHAVGIAKSYYVSNEYIYIIPITMGFINMTGGVLFSSIIKFFPYKNIILFLSMLTTFLYSCVCL
;
A
#
# COMPACT_ATOMS: atom_id res chain seq x y z
N MET A 1 13.13 -5.50 15.12
CA MET A 1 13.10 -5.86 13.69
C MET A 1 11.69 -6.00 13.14
N ILE A 2 10.90 -7.04 13.50
CA ILE A 2 9.53 -7.24 12.93
C ILE A 2 8.64 -6.03 13.21
N ALA A 3 8.64 -5.50 14.44
CA ALA A 3 7.92 -4.27 14.77
C ALA A 3 8.28 -3.09 13.85
N GLY A 4 9.53 -2.99 13.41
CA GLY A 4 9.96 -1.99 12.43
C GLY A 4 9.35 -2.25 11.05
N CYS A 5 9.31 -3.51 10.59
CA CYS A 5 8.64 -3.88 9.34
C CYS A 5 7.15 -3.55 9.38
N LEU A 6 6.48 -3.87 10.49
CA LEU A 6 5.07 -3.58 10.68
C LEU A 6 4.82 -2.07 10.67
N LEU A 7 5.60 -1.30 11.43
CA LEU A 7 5.47 0.16 11.48
C LEU A 7 5.73 0.81 10.11
N LEU A 8 6.78 0.40 9.39
CA LEU A 8 7.07 0.92 8.06
C LEU A 8 5.94 0.58 7.08
N SER A 9 5.45 -0.67 7.08
CA SER A 9 4.32 -1.10 6.26
C SER A 9 3.03 -0.35 6.60
N PHE A 10 2.77 -0.10 7.89
CA PHE A 10 1.63 0.68 8.36
C PHE A 10 1.60 2.08 7.76
N VAL A 11 2.73 2.78 7.80
CA VAL A 11 2.84 4.14 7.25
C VAL A 11 2.64 4.15 5.73
N MET A 12 3.21 3.17 5.02
CA MET A 12 3.03 3.06 3.56
C MET A 12 1.57 2.73 3.18
N GLY A 13 0.81 2.06 4.05
CA GLY A 13 -0.61 1.81 3.85
C GLY A 13 -1.47 3.06 3.64
N SER A 14 -1.00 4.22 4.09
CA SER A 14 -1.71 5.51 3.95
C SER A 14 -2.04 5.92 2.52
N ILE A 15 -1.35 5.35 1.52
CA ILE A 15 -1.64 5.63 0.10
C ILE A 15 -3.03 5.16 -0.32
N HIS A 16 -3.60 4.14 0.34
CA HIS A 16 -4.94 3.66 0.03
C HIS A 16 -6.06 4.59 0.50
N ALA A 17 -5.74 5.64 1.27
CA ALA A 17 -6.66 6.71 1.59
C ALA A 17 -6.67 7.85 0.55
N PHE A 18 -5.97 7.69 -0.58
CA PHE A 18 -5.80 8.74 -1.59
C PHE A 18 -7.11 9.31 -2.13
N SER A 19 -8.20 8.53 -2.18
CA SER A 19 -9.50 9.02 -2.66
C SER A 19 -10.03 10.24 -1.90
N LEU A 20 -9.62 10.44 -0.64
CA LEU A 20 -9.92 11.64 0.16
C LEU A 20 -9.10 12.87 -0.21
N LEU A 21 -8.02 12.72 -0.97
CA LEU A 21 -7.17 13.81 -1.44
C LEU A 21 -7.61 14.37 -2.80
N LEU A 22 -8.47 13.65 -3.54
CA LEU A 22 -8.87 14.06 -4.88
C LEU A 22 -9.55 15.44 -4.91
N GLU A 23 -10.57 15.65 -4.09
CA GLU A 23 -11.30 16.94 -4.02
C GLU A 23 -10.43 18.07 -3.43
N PRO A 24 -9.63 17.85 -2.37
CA PRO A 24 -8.64 18.85 -1.93
C PRO A 24 -7.61 19.25 -3.01
N ILE A 25 -7.18 18.31 -3.87
CA ILE A 25 -6.29 18.60 -5.00
C ILE A 25 -7.02 19.41 -6.08
N GLU A 26 -8.23 19.00 -6.44
CA GLU A 26 -9.07 19.71 -7.43
C GLU A 26 -9.32 21.16 -7.03
N THR A 27 -9.63 21.39 -5.75
CA THR A 27 -9.90 22.72 -5.22
C THR A 27 -8.63 23.58 -5.06
N LYS A 28 -7.50 23.02 -4.62
CA LYS A 28 -6.24 23.77 -4.48
C LYS A 28 -5.66 24.19 -5.84
N PHE A 29 -5.67 23.30 -6.82
CA PHE A 29 -4.99 23.52 -8.11
C PHE A 29 -5.94 23.88 -9.27
N TYR A 30 -7.25 23.93 -9.03
CA TYR A 30 -8.28 24.21 -10.05
C TYR A 30 -8.18 23.26 -11.26
N VAL A 31 -7.98 21.97 -10.99
CA VAL A 31 -7.80 20.94 -12.01
C VAL A 31 -9.00 19.99 -12.08
N SER A 32 -9.15 19.28 -13.20
CA SER A 32 -10.18 18.26 -13.36
C SER A 32 -9.88 16.99 -12.55
N ARG A 33 -10.92 16.18 -12.32
CA ARG A 33 -10.84 14.85 -11.68
C ARG A 33 -9.79 13.94 -12.32
N THR A 34 -9.63 14.04 -13.64
CA THR A 34 -8.65 13.24 -14.39
C THR A 34 -7.22 13.58 -13.96
N PHE A 35 -6.90 14.86 -13.82
CA PHE A 35 -5.58 15.32 -13.40
C PHE A 35 -5.28 14.97 -11.94
N SER A 36 -6.25 15.15 -11.03
CA SER A 36 -6.10 14.77 -9.62
C SER A 36 -5.87 13.25 -9.47
N SER A 37 -6.67 12.44 -10.17
CA SER A 37 -6.60 10.97 -10.12
C SER A 37 -5.33 10.41 -10.76
N PHE A 38 -4.77 11.10 -11.77
CA PHE A 38 -3.51 10.71 -12.38
C PHE A 38 -2.35 10.66 -11.36
N THR A 39 -2.40 11.47 -10.30
CA THR A 39 -1.43 11.41 -9.19
C THR A 39 -1.38 10.01 -8.56
N TYR A 40 -2.54 9.40 -8.32
CA TYR A 40 -2.61 8.04 -7.76
C TYR A 40 -2.09 7.01 -8.75
N SER A 41 -2.49 7.12 -10.03
CA SER A 41 -1.99 6.24 -11.09
C SER A 41 -0.47 6.30 -11.21
N LEU A 42 0.11 7.51 -11.18
CA LEU A 42 1.55 7.72 -11.20
C LEU A 42 2.24 7.14 -9.96
N SER A 43 1.59 7.24 -8.80
CA SER A 43 2.05 6.59 -7.57
C SER A 43 2.09 5.08 -7.71
N LEU A 44 1.05 4.47 -8.28
CA LEU A 44 0.99 3.03 -8.51
C LEU A 44 2.06 2.56 -9.52
N ILE A 45 2.28 3.31 -10.60
CA ILE A 45 3.37 3.04 -11.56
C ILE A 45 4.72 3.06 -10.83
N SER A 46 4.94 4.05 -9.98
CA SER A 46 6.18 4.20 -9.21
C SER A 46 6.36 3.10 -8.17
N ILE A 47 5.27 2.68 -7.50
CA ILE A 47 5.25 1.51 -6.62
C ILE A 47 5.66 0.25 -7.39
N THR A 48 5.04 0.00 -8.54
CA THR A 48 5.35 -1.18 -9.36
C THR A 48 6.80 -1.18 -9.82
N ALA A 49 7.30 -0.03 -10.28
CA ALA A 49 8.71 0.13 -10.65
C ALA A 49 9.64 -0.16 -9.46
N ALA A 50 9.34 0.39 -8.28
CA ALA A 50 10.12 0.18 -7.07
C ALA A 50 10.13 -1.29 -6.63
N VAL A 51 9.01 -1.99 -6.71
CA VAL A 51 8.94 -3.43 -6.39
C VAL A 51 9.75 -4.26 -7.40
N TYR A 52 9.65 -3.92 -8.69
CA TYR A 52 10.39 -4.61 -9.75
C TYR A 52 11.92 -4.47 -9.56
N PHE A 53 12.41 -3.25 -9.37
CA PHE A 53 13.84 -2.98 -9.15
C PHE A 53 14.30 -3.25 -7.70
N GLY A 54 13.38 -3.38 -6.76
CA GLY A 54 13.65 -3.49 -5.33
C GLY A 54 14.59 -4.64 -5.00
N SER A 55 14.38 -5.82 -5.61
CA SER A 55 15.23 -7.00 -5.37
C SER A 55 16.73 -6.75 -5.66
N TYR A 56 17.05 -5.88 -6.61
CA TYR A 56 18.43 -5.50 -6.92
C TYR A 56 18.99 -4.47 -5.92
N ILE A 57 18.14 -3.53 -5.49
CA ILE A 57 18.48 -2.52 -4.49
C ILE A 57 18.73 -3.19 -3.13
N TYR A 58 17.87 -4.13 -2.73
CA TYR A 58 17.93 -4.78 -1.41
C TYR A 58 19.23 -5.56 -1.19
N LYS A 59 19.82 -6.12 -2.26
CA LYS A 59 21.11 -6.83 -2.19
C LYS A 59 22.31 -5.90 -1.98
N ARG A 60 22.20 -4.63 -2.35
CA ARG A 60 23.33 -3.68 -2.37
C ARG A 60 23.43 -2.84 -1.11
N PHE A 61 22.35 -2.71 -0.37
CA PHE A 61 22.27 -1.81 0.78
C PHE A 61 21.93 -2.57 2.05
N SER A 62 22.51 -2.15 3.17
CA SER A 62 22.15 -2.65 4.50
C SER A 62 20.70 -2.27 4.86
N PRO A 63 20.02 -3.03 5.73
CA PRO A 63 18.65 -2.75 6.18
C PRO A 63 18.40 -1.30 6.58
N THR A 64 19.29 -0.72 7.41
CA THR A 64 19.16 0.66 7.88
C THR A 64 19.24 1.68 6.75
N ARG A 65 20.08 1.44 5.73
CA ARG A 65 20.20 2.33 4.57
C ARG A 65 18.95 2.30 3.71
N ILE A 66 18.35 1.12 3.52
CA ILE A 66 17.10 0.98 2.76
C ILE A 66 15.97 1.73 3.46
N VAL A 67 15.82 1.53 4.77
CA VAL A 67 14.84 2.26 5.58
C VAL A 67 15.06 3.78 5.48
N LEU A 68 16.31 4.24 5.58
CA LEU A 68 16.62 5.66 5.45
C LEU A 68 16.22 6.21 4.08
N ILE A 69 16.58 5.52 2.99
CA ILE A 69 16.21 5.90 1.62
C ILE A 69 14.68 5.99 1.49
N VAL A 70 13.95 4.96 1.94
CA VAL A 70 12.48 4.94 1.89
C VAL A 70 11.90 6.12 2.64
N MET A 71 12.27 6.29 3.92
CA MET A 71 11.67 7.32 4.75
C MET A 71 12.04 8.75 4.32
N THR A 72 13.28 8.97 3.85
CA THR A 72 13.70 10.25 3.29
C THR A 72 12.93 10.56 2.01
N LEU A 73 12.79 9.60 1.09
CA LEU A 73 12.01 9.80 -0.14
C LEU A 73 10.53 10.04 0.16
N SER A 74 9.94 9.32 1.12
CA SER A 74 8.56 9.55 1.55
C SER A 74 8.38 10.96 2.12
N THR A 75 9.27 11.38 3.02
CA THR A 75 9.21 12.71 3.66
C THR A 75 9.42 13.82 2.64
N LEU A 76 10.41 13.69 1.75
CA LEU A 76 10.64 14.66 0.68
C LEU A 76 9.48 14.71 -0.32
N GLY A 77 8.92 13.56 -0.68
CA GLY A 77 7.79 13.48 -1.59
C GLY A 77 6.54 14.20 -1.07
N THR A 78 6.22 14.02 0.22
CA THR A 78 5.11 14.74 0.85
C THR A 78 5.44 16.22 1.08
N LEU A 79 6.70 16.56 1.38
CA LEU A 79 7.15 17.95 1.55
C LEU A 79 7.04 18.75 0.25
N ILE A 80 7.52 18.18 -0.87
CA ILE A 80 7.40 18.78 -2.20
C ILE A 80 5.92 18.99 -2.55
N SER A 81 5.07 18.02 -2.20
CA SER A 81 3.63 18.12 -2.46
C SER A 81 2.95 19.17 -1.58
N ALA A 82 3.39 19.36 -0.34
CA ALA A 82 2.84 20.35 0.58
C ALA A 82 2.97 21.77 0.03
N PHE A 83 4.19 22.16 -0.33
CA PHE A 83 4.55 23.51 -0.77
C PHE A 83 4.47 23.68 -2.30
N SER A 84 3.63 22.87 -2.96
CA SER A 84 3.46 22.97 -4.41
C SER A 84 2.40 24.00 -4.78
N ASP A 85 2.76 24.86 -5.74
CA ASP A 85 1.83 25.79 -6.41
C ASP A 85 1.23 25.20 -7.70
N SER A 86 1.73 24.04 -8.13
CA SER A 86 1.26 23.35 -9.32
C SER A 86 1.16 21.85 -9.11
N ILE A 87 0.14 21.24 -9.72
CA ILE A 87 -0.10 19.79 -9.66
C ILE A 87 1.09 18.96 -10.17
N TYR A 88 1.90 19.49 -11.07
CA TYR A 88 3.10 18.79 -11.55
C TYR A 88 4.10 18.49 -10.43
N PHE A 89 4.22 19.37 -9.43
CA PHE A 89 5.05 19.10 -8.26
C PHE A 89 4.42 18.05 -7.35
N VAL A 90 3.09 17.95 -7.28
CA VAL A 90 2.41 16.84 -6.60
C VAL A 90 2.67 15.51 -7.31
N TRP A 91 2.69 15.50 -8.65
CA TRP A 91 3.05 14.31 -9.42
C TRP A 91 4.49 13.87 -9.16
N ILE A 92 5.43 14.81 -9.06
CA ILE A 92 6.82 14.49 -8.71
C ILE A 92 6.93 14.03 -7.25
N GLY A 93 6.35 14.78 -6.31
CA GLY A 93 6.45 14.53 -4.89
C GLY A 93 5.66 13.30 -4.45
N TYR A 94 4.34 13.35 -4.54
CA TYR A 94 3.47 12.26 -4.10
C TYR A 94 3.51 11.09 -5.10
N GLY A 95 3.40 11.39 -6.39
CA GLY A 95 3.40 10.39 -7.46
C GLY A 95 4.71 9.60 -7.56
N LEU A 96 5.82 10.29 -7.85
CA LEU A 96 7.10 9.61 -8.08
C LEU A 96 7.82 9.28 -6.76
N PHE A 97 8.09 10.28 -5.92
CA PHE A 97 8.97 10.09 -4.76
C PHE A 97 8.30 9.25 -3.68
N PHE A 98 7.11 9.65 -3.22
CA PHE A 98 6.36 8.89 -2.22
C PHE A 98 5.91 7.54 -2.79
N GLY A 99 5.41 7.48 -4.02
CA GLY A 99 5.06 6.21 -4.68
C GLY A 99 6.23 5.23 -4.77
N PHE A 100 7.40 5.67 -5.23
CA PHE A 100 8.58 4.82 -5.31
C PHE A 100 9.05 4.36 -3.92
N ALA A 101 9.07 5.28 -2.94
CA ALA A 101 9.38 4.95 -1.56
C ALA A 101 8.42 3.92 -0.97
N ASN A 102 7.13 4.06 -1.27
CA ASN A 102 6.07 3.16 -0.81
C ASN A 102 6.29 1.73 -1.31
N GLY A 103 6.51 1.57 -2.62
CA GLY A 103 6.77 0.25 -3.21
C GLY A 103 8.06 -0.37 -2.70
N LEU A 104 9.12 0.43 -2.54
CA LEU A 104 10.40 -0.02 -2.00
C LEU A 104 10.27 -0.43 -0.52
N GLY A 105 9.55 0.35 0.29
CA GLY A 105 9.34 0.09 1.71
C GLY A 105 8.46 -1.14 1.96
N TYR A 106 7.28 -1.18 1.33
CA TYR A 106 6.37 -2.32 1.47
C TYR A 106 7.00 -3.61 0.93
N GLY A 107 7.58 -3.57 -0.27
CA GLY A 107 8.25 -4.73 -0.87
C GLY A 107 9.43 -5.22 -0.01
N TYR A 108 10.23 -4.31 0.53
CA TYR A 108 11.34 -4.65 1.41
C TYR A 108 10.85 -5.33 2.69
N THR A 109 9.87 -4.75 3.39
CA THR A 109 9.36 -5.31 4.65
C THR A 109 8.72 -6.68 4.48
N LEU A 110 8.03 -6.91 3.36
CA LEU A 110 7.43 -8.20 3.02
C LEU A 110 8.48 -9.30 2.81
N GLN A 111 9.55 -9.00 2.07
CA GLN A 111 10.64 -9.96 1.84
C GLN A 111 11.51 -10.14 3.08
N TYR A 112 11.79 -9.06 3.80
CA TYR A 112 12.64 -9.08 4.99
C TYR A 112 11.97 -9.81 6.16
N SER A 113 10.66 -9.65 6.37
CA SER A 113 9.92 -10.41 7.39
C SER A 113 9.85 -11.91 7.08
N ALA A 114 9.76 -12.26 5.79
CA ALA A 114 9.80 -13.62 5.31
C ALA A 114 11.15 -14.31 5.57
N ILE A 115 12.27 -13.59 5.34
CA ILE A 115 13.62 -14.10 5.59
C ILE A 115 13.89 -14.17 7.11
N ALA A 116 13.33 -13.25 7.89
CA ALA A 116 13.51 -13.18 9.33
C ALA A 116 13.01 -14.42 10.08
N LEU A 117 11.87 -14.97 9.67
CA LEU A 117 11.28 -16.17 10.28
C LEU A 117 10.78 -17.12 9.19
N PRO A 118 11.68 -17.90 8.57
CA PRO A 118 11.36 -18.78 7.44
C PRO A 118 10.29 -19.83 7.78
N GLU A 119 10.30 -20.35 9.02
CA GLU A 119 9.33 -21.34 9.51
C GLU A 119 7.88 -20.82 9.52
N SER A 120 7.69 -19.51 9.68
CA SER A 120 6.38 -18.86 9.74
C SER A 120 6.21 -17.79 8.67
N LYS A 121 6.89 -17.96 7.52
CA LYS A 121 6.96 -17.00 6.42
C LYS A 121 5.59 -16.46 5.99
N ALA A 122 4.62 -17.35 5.76
CA ALA A 122 3.27 -16.96 5.34
C ALA A 122 2.58 -16.07 6.38
N LEU A 123 2.75 -16.36 7.67
CA LEU A 123 2.18 -15.58 8.77
C LEU A 123 2.87 -14.22 8.89
N MET A 124 4.20 -14.17 8.76
CA MET A 124 4.95 -12.90 8.83
C MET A 124 4.63 -11.98 7.65
N MET A 125 4.52 -12.53 6.44
CA MET A 125 4.04 -11.78 5.28
C MET A 125 2.60 -11.31 5.49
N GLY A 126 1.72 -12.18 6.02
CA GLY A 126 0.35 -11.85 6.39
C GLY A 126 0.24 -10.70 7.39
N LEU A 127 1.08 -10.69 8.43
CA LEU A 127 1.14 -9.60 9.41
C LEU A 127 1.63 -8.28 8.79
N VAL A 128 2.63 -8.32 7.91
CA VAL A 128 3.10 -7.12 7.19
C VAL A 128 1.99 -6.55 6.30
N THR A 129 1.28 -7.40 5.55
CA THR A 129 0.14 -7.01 4.74
C THR A 129 -1.01 -6.48 5.59
N ALA A 130 -1.29 -7.11 6.74
CA ALA A 130 -2.31 -6.65 7.67
C ALA A 130 -1.97 -5.28 8.24
N SER A 131 -0.70 -5.05 8.58
CA SER A 131 -0.20 -3.75 9.02
C SER A 131 -0.38 -2.66 7.95
N TYR A 132 -0.13 -3.01 6.68
CA TYR A 132 -0.43 -2.12 5.54
C TYR A 132 -1.92 -1.80 5.45
N GLY A 133 -2.79 -2.80 5.62
CA GLY A 133 -4.25 -2.63 5.70
C GLY A 133 -4.70 -1.77 6.90
N LEU A 134 -4.06 -1.90 8.07
CA LEU A 134 -4.27 -1.01 9.21
C LEU A 134 -3.94 0.44 8.87
N GLY A 135 -2.84 0.67 8.15
CA GLY A 135 -2.48 1.98 7.62
C GLY A 135 -3.57 2.56 6.73
N ALA A 136 -4.07 1.76 5.81
CA ALA A 136 -5.20 2.12 4.93
C ALA A 136 -6.50 2.39 5.70
N THR A 137 -6.69 1.77 6.87
CA THR A 137 -7.86 1.95 7.73
C THR A 137 -7.79 3.23 8.55
N ILE A 138 -6.60 3.59 9.05
CA ILE A 138 -6.41 4.75 9.94
C ILE A 138 -6.18 6.04 9.16
N ALA A 139 -5.48 5.97 8.02
CA ALA A 139 -5.17 7.15 7.20
C ALA A 139 -6.39 7.99 6.78
N PRO A 140 -7.57 7.43 6.46
CA PRO A 140 -8.76 8.21 6.16
C PRO A 140 -9.19 9.17 7.28
N ILE A 141 -9.07 8.74 8.54
CA ILE A 141 -9.39 9.56 9.72
C ILE A 141 -8.41 10.73 9.79
N PHE A 142 -7.12 10.44 9.60
CA PHE A 142 -6.06 11.45 9.60
C PHE A 142 -6.24 12.46 8.46
N TYR A 143 -6.51 12.01 7.24
CA TYR A 143 -6.72 12.88 6.07
C TYR A 143 -7.97 13.73 6.23
N ARG A 144 -9.07 13.18 6.75
CA ARG A 144 -10.27 13.98 7.03
C ARG A 144 -9.97 15.13 7.97
N ASN A 145 -9.37 14.86 9.12
CA ASN A 145 -9.12 15.88 10.13
C ASN A 145 -8.16 16.97 9.64
N THR A 146 -7.09 16.58 8.96
CA THR A 146 -6.09 17.53 8.43
C THR A 146 -6.65 18.34 7.25
N ASN A 147 -7.44 17.72 6.37
CA ASN A 147 -8.12 18.42 5.27
C ASN A 147 -9.15 19.43 5.78
N THR A 148 -9.91 19.12 6.85
CA THR A 148 -10.91 20.06 7.40
C THR A 148 -10.29 21.31 8.02
N ILE A 149 -9.04 21.24 8.48
CA ILE A 149 -8.35 22.36 9.13
C ILE A 149 -7.68 23.27 8.10
N GLY A 150 -7.01 22.70 7.09
CA GLY A 150 -6.19 23.48 6.16
C GLY A 150 -6.04 22.87 4.77
N GLY A 151 -6.99 22.04 4.36
CA GLY A 151 -7.04 21.44 3.02
C GLY A 151 -5.85 20.51 2.71
N PHE A 152 -5.55 20.40 1.42
CA PHE A 152 -4.51 19.50 0.90
C PHE A 152 -3.12 19.81 1.48
N GLU A 153 -2.77 21.09 1.61
CA GLU A 153 -1.47 21.52 2.10
C GLU A 153 -1.22 21.06 3.53
N ASN A 154 -2.16 21.33 4.43
CA ASN A 154 -2.05 20.91 5.82
C ASN A 154 -1.96 19.39 5.95
N THR A 155 -2.67 18.63 5.11
CA THR A 155 -2.58 17.17 5.07
C THR A 155 -1.18 16.70 4.66
N MET A 156 -0.59 17.29 3.63
CA MET A 156 0.76 16.95 3.18
C MET A 156 1.85 17.38 4.18
N ILE A 157 1.70 18.54 4.84
CA ILE A 157 2.61 18.98 5.93
C ILE A 157 2.52 18.01 7.10
N SER A 158 1.30 17.65 7.51
CA SER A 158 1.07 16.72 8.62
C SER A 158 1.65 15.33 8.32
N LEU A 159 1.49 14.83 7.09
CA LEU A 159 2.15 13.61 6.63
C LEU A 159 3.67 13.72 6.66
N THR A 160 4.23 14.86 6.24
CA THR A 160 5.67 15.11 6.25
C THR A 160 6.23 15.04 7.67
N ILE A 161 5.60 15.72 8.61
CA ILE A 161 5.98 15.70 10.03
C ILE A 161 5.87 14.27 10.58
N LEU A 162 4.77 13.58 10.28
CA LEU A 162 4.55 12.20 10.71
C LEU A 162 5.65 11.26 10.17
N PHE A 163 5.95 11.31 8.88
CA PHE A 163 6.98 10.47 8.26
C PHE A 163 8.36 10.82 8.81
N PHE A 164 8.66 12.10 9.01
CA PHE A 164 9.91 12.54 9.62
C PHE A 164 10.09 11.98 11.03
N ILE A 165 9.07 12.06 11.90
CA ILE A 165 9.12 11.50 13.26
C ILE A 165 9.28 9.98 13.22
N ILE A 166 8.48 9.30 12.39
CA ILE A 166 8.51 7.84 12.28
C ILE A 166 9.86 7.35 11.71
N THR A 167 10.55 8.16 10.92
CA THR A 167 11.89 7.84 10.41
C THR A 167 12.82 7.46 11.55
N PHE A 168 12.88 8.26 12.62
CA PHE A 168 13.75 7.99 13.77
C PHE A 168 13.35 6.72 14.51
N ILE A 169 12.04 6.47 14.67
CA ILE A 169 11.53 5.27 15.35
C ILE A 169 11.88 4.01 14.55
N VAL A 170 11.62 4.01 13.24
CA VAL A 170 11.92 2.86 12.38
C VAL A 170 13.43 2.64 12.29
N LEU A 171 14.23 3.70 12.14
CA LEU A 171 15.70 3.59 12.15
C LEU A 171 16.21 2.98 13.45
N PHE A 172 15.67 3.40 14.61
CA PHE A 172 16.02 2.80 15.90
C PHE A 172 15.66 1.31 15.95
N LEU A 173 14.46 0.92 15.51
CA LEU A 173 14.01 -0.48 15.49
C LEU A 173 14.79 -1.38 14.53
N PHE A 174 15.38 -0.81 13.47
CA PHE A 174 16.21 -1.51 12.49
C PHE A 174 17.71 -1.45 12.82
N ARG A 175 18.18 -0.51 13.65
CA ARG A 175 19.59 -0.44 14.06
C ARG A 175 20.06 -1.71 14.78
N PHE A 176 19.15 -2.36 15.49
CA PHE A 176 19.43 -3.62 16.19
C PHE A 176 19.19 -4.86 15.33
N SER A 177 18.85 -4.72 14.04
CA SER A 177 18.67 -5.89 13.16
C SER A 177 19.98 -6.27 12.50
N ASN A 178 20.54 -7.42 12.87
CA ASN A 178 21.73 -8.03 12.25
C ASN A 178 21.39 -8.97 11.08
N LEU A 179 20.15 -8.93 10.57
CA LEU A 179 19.73 -9.83 9.51
C LEU A 179 20.29 -9.37 8.16
N GLN A 180 21.12 -10.20 7.54
CA GLN A 180 21.56 -9.97 6.17
C GLN A 180 20.44 -10.35 5.20
N PHE A 181 20.28 -9.53 4.16
CA PHE A 181 19.25 -9.76 3.15
C PHE A 181 19.66 -10.91 2.23
N ASP A 182 19.05 -12.08 2.43
CA ASP A 182 19.32 -13.29 1.67
C ASP A 182 18.03 -13.77 0.97
N LEU A 183 17.96 -13.55 -0.34
CA LEU A 183 16.79 -13.93 -1.14
C LEU A 183 16.58 -15.45 -1.20
N GLU A 184 17.61 -16.27 -1.04
CA GLU A 184 17.46 -17.74 -1.14
C GLU A 184 16.65 -18.29 0.03
N LYS A 185 16.85 -17.73 1.23
CA LYS A 185 16.02 -18.01 2.42
C LYS A 185 14.58 -17.49 2.28
N GLY A 186 14.38 -16.51 1.41
CA GLY A 186 13.10 -15.87 1.13
C GLY A 186 12.33 -16.46 -0.05
N LEU A 187 12.84 -17.48 -0.76
CA LEU A 187 12.12 -18.14 -1.85
C LEU A 187 11.20 -19.26 -1.31
N PRO A 188 10.05 -19.54 -1.94
CA PRO A 188 9.31 -20.77 -1.62
C PRO A 188 10.16 -21.98 -2.01
N PHE A 189 10.09 -23.06 -1.23
CA PHE A 189 10.65 -24.36 -1.58
C PHE A 189 10.29 -24.69 -3.04
N GLN A 190 11.25 -25.19 -3.83
CA GLN A 190 11.00 -25.66 -5.19
C GLN A 190 9.84 -26.66 -5.16
N VAL A 191 8.68 -26.25 -5.69
CA VAL A 191 7.49 -27.10 -5.76
C VAL A 191 7.75 -28.16 -6.82
N LYS A 192 8.14 -29.37 -6.38
CA LYS A 192 8.19 -30.55 -7.27
C LYS A 192 6.77 -30.86 -7.74
N ASN A 193 6.62 -31.09 -9.04
CA ASN A 193 5.36 -31.39 -9.74
C ASN A 193 4.39 -30.21 -9.93
N TYR A 194 4.83 -29.21 -10.69
CA TYR A 194 3.98 -28.12 -11.18
C TYR A 194 3.30 -28.52 -12.51
N ILE A 195 1.97 -28.46 -12.55
CA ILE A 195 1.20 -28.47 -13.80
C ILE A 195 1.29 -27.06 -14.38
N PRO A 196 1.76 -26.87 -15.63
CA PRO A 196 1.94 -25.56 -16.19
C PRO A 196 0.62 -24.88 -16.52
N ILE A 197 0.03 -24.19 -15.55
CA ILE A 197 -0.83 -23.05 -15.86
C ILE A 197 0.07 -22.05 -16.59
N SER A 198 -0.34 -21.58 -17.76
CA SER A 198 0.46 -20.57 -18.48
C SER A 198 0.80 -19.43 -17.52
N LYS A 199 2.10 -19.19 -17.29
CA LYS A 199 2.58 -18.08 -16.44
C LYS A 199 1.91 -16.76 -16.83
N TYR A 200 1.63 -16.58 -18.13
CA TYR A 200 0.95 -15.42 -18.68
C TYR A 200 -0.51 -15.33 -18.22
N LEU A 201 -1.21 -16.47 -18.11
CA LEU A 201 -2.59 -16.52 -17.61
C LEU A 201 -2.64 -16.08 -16.13
N LEU A 202 -1.70 -16.53 -15.29
CA LEU A 202 -1.62 -16.08 -13.90
C LEU A 202 -1.37 -14.58 -13.80
N TRP A 203 -0.48 -14.03 -14.64
CA TRP A 203 -0.23 -12.59 -14.70
C TRP A 203 -1.46 -11.80 -15.13
N VAL A 204 -2.20 -12.28 -16.13
CA VAL A 204 -3.44 -11.63 -16.60
C VAL A 204 -4.50 -11.65 -15.49
N ILE A 205 -4.76 -12.81 -14.87
CA ILE A 205 -5.73 -12.93 -13.78
C ILE A 205 -5.36 -12.01 -12.61
N TYR A 206 -4.09 -12.01 -12.21
CA TYR A 206 -3.58 -11.17 -11.13
C TYR A 206 -3.72 -9.67 -11.45
N GLY A 207 -3.32 -9.28 -12.66
CA GLY A 207 -3.43 -7.90 -13.14
C GLY A 207 -4.86 -7.38 -13.18
N CYS A 208 -5.79 -8.17 -13.74
CA CYS A 208 -7.22 -7.81 -13.77
C CYS A 208 -7.81 -7.68 -12.36
N SER A 209 -7.48 -8.61 -11.47
CA SER A 209 -8.00 -8.63 -10.09
C SER A 209 -7.52 -7.40 -9.30
N ILE A 210 -6.23 -7.07 -9.41
CA ILE A 210 -5.65 -5.92 -8.70
C ILE A 210 -6.11 -4.60 -9.31
N SER A 211 -6.24 -4.51 -10.63
CA SER A 211 -6.74 -3.30 -11.30
C SER A 211 -8.11 -2.89 -10.76
N ALA A 212 -9.04 -3.86 -10.64
CA ALA A 212 -10.36 -3.61 -10.06
C ALA A 212 -10.27 -3.10 -8.61
N GLY A 213 -9.47 -3.76 -7.76
CA GLY A 213 -9.31 -3.36 -6.36
C GLY A 213 -8.68 -1.96 -6.20
N LEU A 214 -7.63 -1.67 -6.97
CA LEU A 214 -6.94 -0.37 -6.93
C LEU A 214 -7.82 0.76 -7.46
N MET A 215 -8.65 0.51 -8.48
CA MET A 215 -9.64 1.48 -8.95
C MET A 215 -10.62 1.86 -7.83
N CYS A 216 -11.13 0.85 -7.10
CA CYS A 216 -12.00 1.09 -5.96
C CYS A 216 -11.30 1.92 -4.88
N PHE A 217 -10.06 1.62 -4.50
CA PHE A 217 -9.32 2.44 -3.51
C PHE A 217 -9.07 3.87 -3.98
N GLY A 218 -8.67 4.03 -5.25
CA GLY A 218 -8.37 5.33 -5.84
C GLY A 218 -9.60 6.23 -5.93
N HIS A 219 -10.78 5.67 -6.16
CA HIS A 219 -12.01 6.44 -6.40
C HIS A 219 -13.13 6.22 -5.37
N ALA A 220 -12.88 5.52 -4.25
CA ALA A 220 -13.89 5.13 -3.25
C ALA A 220 -14.83 6.28 -2.86
N VAL A 221 -14.26 7.42 -2.47
CA VAL A 221 -15.02 8.62 -2.08
C VAL A 221 -15.85 9.16 -3.25
N GLY A 222 -15.29 9.19 -4.46
CA GLY A 222 -16.01 9.65 -5.65
C GLY A 222 -17.20 8.76 -6.00
N ILE A 223 -17.02 7.45 -5.90
CA ILE A 223 -18.09 6.46 -6.10
C ILE A 223 -19.15 6.62 -5.01
N ALA A 224 -18.76 6.77 -3.73
CA ALA A 224 -19.71 6.97 -2.64
C ALA A 224 -20.57 8.23 -2.83
N LYS A 225 -19.99 9.33 -3.34
CA LYS A 225 -20.76 10.56 -3.66
C LYS A 225 -21.81 10.32 -4.75
N SER A 226 -21.54 9.50 -5.77
CA SER A 226 -22.54 9.22 -6.81
C SER A 226 -23.76 8.45 -6.31
N TYR A 227 -23.63 7.78 -5.15
CA TYR A 227 -24.75 7.15 -4.44
C TYR A 227 -25.35 8.03 -3.32
N TYR A 228 -25.12 9.35 -3.37
CA TYR A 228 -25.69 10.32 -2.43
C TYR A 228 -25.30 10.10 -0.95
N VAL A 229 -24.16 9.46 -0.68
CA VAL A 229 -23.61 9.35 0.67
C VAL A 229 -23.20 10.73 1.18
N SER A 230 -23.59 11.07 2.42
CA SER A 230 -23.26 12.39 2.99
C SER A 230 -21.74 12.57 3.17
N ASN A 231 -21.26 13.80 2.97
CA ASN A 231 -19.85 14.15 3.19
C ASN A 231 -19.40 13.90 4.64
N GLU A 232 -20.33 13.88 5.60
CA GLU A 232 -20.02 13.60 6.99
C GLU A 232 -19.48 12.19 7.16
N TYR A 233 -20.11 11.19 6.52
CA TYR A 233 -19.80 9.75 6.69
C TYR A 233 -18.95 9.16 5.58
N ILE A 234 -18.59 9.94 4.55
CA ILE A 234 -17.99 9.41 3.33
C ILE A 234 -16.63 8.74 3.53
N TYR A 235 -15.90 9.17 4.55
CA TYR A 235 -14.59 8.61 4.92
C TYR A 235 -14.70 7.21 5.54
N ILE A 236 -15.89 6.76 5.97
CA ILE A 236 -16.11 5.40 6.48
C ILE A 236 -15.87 4.35 5.38
N ILE A 237 -16.15 4.69 4.11
CA ILE A 237 -15.96 3.77 2.98
C ILE A 237 -14.50 3.32 2.83
N PRO A 238 -13.49 4.21 2.70
CA PRO A 238 -12.10 3.77 2.65
C PRO A 238 -11.64 3.10 3.96
N ILE A 239 -12.20 3.45 5.12
CA ILE A 239 -11.92 2.75 6.40
C ILE A 239 -12.35 1.28 6.32
N THR A 240 -13.60 1.01 5.90
CA THR A 240 -14.11 -0.36 5.81
C THR A 240 -13.34 -1.17 4.78
N MET A 241 -12.98 -0.57 3.63
CA MET A 241 -12.12 -1.20 2.63
C MET A 241 -10.74 -1.56 3.20
N GLY A 242 -10.10 -0.65 3.93
CA GLY A 242 -8.84 -0.90 4.61
C GLY A 242 -8.94 -2.03 5.64
N PHE A 243 -10.01 -2.05 6.42
CA PHE A 243 -10.25 -3.04 7.46
C PHE A 243 -10.48 -4.45 6.87
N ILE A 244 -11.26 -4.53 5.78
CA ILE A 244 -11.46 -5.80 5.05
C ILE A 244 -10.13 -6.28 4.46
N ASN A 245 -9.32 -5.38 3.90
CA ASN A 245 -7.99 -5.73 3.39
C ASN A 245 -7.06 -6.26 4.50
N MET A 246 -7.07 -5.62 5.68
CA MET A 246 -6.32 -6.08 6.85
C MET A 246 -6.74 -7.49 7.27
N THR A 247 -8.04 -7.70 7.49
CA THR A 247 -8.58 -8.97 7.98
C THR A 247 -8.36 -10.08 6.95
N GLY A 248 -8.54 -9.80 5.66
CA GLY A 248 -8.25 -10.71 4.56
C GLY A 248 -6.80 -11.21 4.56
N GLY A 249 -5.84 -10.31 4.79
CA GLY A 249 -4.41 -10.67 4.87
C GLY A 249 -4.11 -11.66 6.01
N VAL A 250 -4.64 -11.42 7.21
CA VAL A 250 -4.45 -12.30 8.38
C VAL A 250 -5.15 -13.64 8.19
N LEU A 251 -6.42 -13.61 7.76
CA LEU A 251 -7.23 -14.81 7.56
C LEU A 251 -6.60 -15.72 6.49
N PHE A 252 -6.23 -15.16 5.33
CA PHE A 252 -5.63 -15.94 4.25
C PHE A 252 -4.31 -16.59 4.69
N SER A 253 -3.45 -15.84 5.39
CA SER A 253 -2.17 -16.37 5.90
C SER A 253 -2.32 -17.48 6.95
N SER A 254 -3.47 -17.53 7.64
CA SER A 254 -3.78 -18.55 8.65
C SER A 254 -4.44 -19.78 8.02
N ILE A 255 -5.38 -19.59 7.08
CA ILE A 255 -6.15 -20.64 6.41
C ILE A 255 -5.25 -21.49 5.49
N ILE A 256 -4.22 -20.90 4.88
CA ILE A 256 -3.32 -21.62 3.97
C ILE A 256 -2.51 -22.74 4.65
N LYS A 257 -2.47 -22.76 6.00
CA LYS A 257 -1.89 -23.87 6.77
C LYS A 257 -2.78 -25.12 6.78
N PHE A 258 -4.08 -24.95 6.59
CA PHE A 258 -5.08 -26.01 6.69
C PHE A 258 -5.64 -26.43 5.32
N PHE A 259 -5.65 -25.51 4.34
CA PHE A 259 -6.23 -25.75 3.02
C PHE A 259 -5.24 -25.49 1.89
N PRO A 260 -5.28 -26.30 0.80
CA PRO A 260 -4.45 -26.05 -0.37
C PRO A 260 -4.84 -24.73 -1.05
N TYR A 261 -3.83 -23.94 -1.44
CA TYR A 261 -4.00 -22.59 -2.01
C TYR A 261 -4.99 -22.54 -3.20
N LYS A 262 -5.04 -23.60 -4.02
CA LYS A 262 -5.95 -23.69 -5.17
C LYS A 262 -7.43 -23.61 -4.76
N ASN A 263 -7.81 -24.29 -3.68
CA ASN A 263 -9.19 -24.30 -3.21
C ASN A 263 -9.59 -22.93 -2.64
N ILE A 264 -8.64 -22.25 -2.00
CA ILE A 264 -8.88 -20.90 -1.46
C ILE A 264 -9.06 -19.89 -2.59
N ILE A 265 -8.22 -19.94 -3.63
CA ILE A 265 -8.35 -19.07 -4.81
C ILE A 265 -9.67 -19.31 -5.54
N LEU A 266 -10.05 -20.58 -5.74
CA LEU A 266 -11.32 -20.95 -6.37
C LEU A 266 -12.51 -20.44 -5.54
N PHE A 267 -12.49 -20.65 -4.21
CA PHE A 267 -13.54 -20.16 -3.32
C PHE A 267 -13.68 -18.64 -3.38
N LEU A 268 -12.57 -17.90 -3.29
CA LEU A 268 -12.59 -16.43 -3.38
C LEU A 268 -13.16 -15.96 -4.72
N SER A 269 -12.78 -16.61 -5.83
CA SER A 269 -13.30 -16.26 -7.16
C SER A 269 -14.81 -16.55 -7.31
N MET A 270 -15.29 -17.64 -6.72
CA MET A 270 -16.73 -17.96 -6.69
C MET A 270 -17.49 -16.96 -5.83
N LEU A 271 -16.96 -16.62 -4.65
CA LEU A 271 -17.55 -15.63 -3.76
C LEU A 271 -17.65 -14.26 -4.42
N THR A 272 -16.59 -13.81 -5.11
CA THR A 272 -16.64 -12.54 -5.85
C THR A 272 -17.70 -12.57 -6.95
N THR A 273 -17.76 -13.65 -7.73
CA THR A 273 -18.76 -13.79 -8.81
C THR A 273 -20.19 -13.77 -8.25
N PHE A 274 -20.42 -14.47 -7.15
CA PHE A 274 -21.71 -14.51 -6.45
C PHE A 274 -22.11 -13.12 -5.94
N LEU A 275 -21.21 -12.41 -5.26
CA LEU A 275 -21.48 -11.06 -4.76
C LEU A 275 -21.79 -10.08 -5.90
N TYR A 276 -21.07 -10.15 -7.02
CA TYR A 276 -21.37 -9.34 -8.20
C TYR A 276 -22.75 -9.64 -8.77
N SER A 277 -23.16 -10.92 -8.82
CA SER A 277 -24.50 -11.29 -9.31
C SER A 277 -25.63 -10.78 -8.41
N CYS A 278 -25.40 -10.65 -7.10
CA CYS A 278 -26.38 -10.09 -6.17
C CYS A 278 -26.51 -8.57 -6.24
N VAL A 279 -25.47 -7.85 -6.68
CA VAL A 279 -25.50 -6.37 -6.80
C VAL A 279 -26.14 -5.91 -8.12
N CYS A 280 -26.13 -6.76 -9.15
CA CYS A 280 -26.78 -6.48 -10.44
C CYS A 280 -28.28 -6.85 -10.48
N LEU A 281 -28.84 -7.35 -9.38
CA LEU A 281 -30.27 -7.62 -9.18
C LEU A 281 -30.89 -6.55 -8.28
#